data_AF-A0A554KH64-F1
#
_entry.id   AF-A0A554KH64-F1
#
_cell.length_a   1.000
_cell.length_b   1.000
_cell.length_c   1.000
_cell.angle_alpha   90.00
_cell.angle_beta   90.00
_cell.angle_gamma   90.00
#
_symmetry.space_group_name_H-M   'P 1'
#
loop_
_entity.id
_entity.type
_entity.pdbx_description
1 polymer ?
#
loop_
_entity_poly.entity_id
_entity_poly.type
_entity_poly.pdbx_seq_one_letter_code
_entity_poly.pdbx_strand_id
1 'polypeptide(L)'
;MTNKTITMTPDKQLNQAIWWVLQELRKEYLSSPSGQAINFEYQNKGGGNPSPEDQRRALKFLTTKKVIRIGSNNYPAPFNKFAGGSIGAQVYGVKPIGYDIDILQPKFDELYHLYAYGNSYLENKKAVSDTISIKIKDARLDEQNYLLEINNGEKIISFKSKKKGEGLEKETKQFKILYHLWEFRWELKDGKVLKKGDFTSLDNLVRGSGSESTEAAYKHIQRLNKRFKNESVAIEIAGENEKYRLIINKA
;
A
#
# COMPACT_ATOMS: atom_id res chain seq x y z
N MET A 1 -5.15 -17.89 -35.49
CA MET A 1 -5.06 -17.71 -34.03
C MET A 1 -5.93 -16.53 -33.65
N THR A 2 -7.05 -16.76 -32.97
CA THR A 2 -7.96 -15.69 -32.52
C THR A 2 -7.40 -15.07 -31.24
N ASN A 3 -6.94 -13.82 -31.32
CA ASN A 3 -6.55 -13.06 -30.13
C ASN A 3 -7.80 -12.83 -29.27
N LYS A 4 -7.89 -13.54 -28.14
CA LYS A 4 -8.87 -13.23 -27.10
C LYS A 4 -8.53 -11.85 -26.54
N THR A 5 -9.32 -10.84 -26.91
CA THR A 5 -9.24 -9.51 -26.31
C THR A 5 -9.66 -9.62 -24.84
N ILE A 6 -8.69 -9.63 -23.93
CA ILE A 6 -8.95 -9.60 -22.49
C ILE A 6 -9.51 -8.21 -22.17
N THR A 7 -10.82 -8.12 -21.97
CA THR A 7 -11.46 -6.85 -21.60
C THR A 7 -11.17 -6.57 -20.13
N MET A 8 -10.47 -5.48 -19.84
CA MET A 8 -10.24 -5.04 -18.47
C MET A 8 -11.55 -4.60 -17.81
N THR A 9 -11.73 -4.94 -16.53
CA THR A 9 -12.87 -4.45 -15.76
C THR A 9 -12.72 -2.95 -15.45
N PRO A 10 -13.83 -2.20 -15.26
CA PRO A 10 -13.78 -0.77 -14.94
C PRO A 10 -12.90 -0.44 -13.73
N ASP A 11 -12.93 -1.29 -12.70
CA ASP A 11 -12.14 -1.14 -11.48
C ASP A 11 -10.64 -1.30 -11.74
N LYS A 12 -10.25 -2.22 -12.62
CA LYS A 12 -8.84 -2.39 -13.00
C LYS A 12 -8.35 -1.21 -13.82
N GLN A 13 -9.19 -0.69 -14.73
CA GLN A 13 -8.86 0.49 -15.52
C GLN A 13 -8.66 1.73 -14.63
N LEU A 14 -9.55 1.96 -13.66
CA LEU A 14 -9.40 3.08 -12.72
C LEU A 14 -8.14 2.93 -11.87
N ASN A 15 -7.83 1.74 -11.36
CA ASN A 15 -6.61 1.53 -10.57
C ASN A 15 -5.33 1.77 -11.39
N GLN A 16 -5.31 1.33 -12.66
CA GLN A 16 -4.19 1.63 -13.56
C GLN A 16 -4.06 3.14 -13.78
N ALA A 17 -5.17 3.86 -13.95
CA ALA A 17 -5.16 5.31 -14.09
C ALA A 17 -4.68 6.03 -12.83
N ILE A 18 -5.11 5.59 -11.64
CA ILE A 18 -4.64 6.14 -10.36
C ILE A 18 -3.13 5.95 -10.23
N TRP A 19 -2.63 4.76 -10.51
CA TRP A 19 -1.20 4.48 -10.43
C TRP A 19 -0.40 5.37 -11.38
N TRP A 20 -0.83 5.46 -12.64
CA TRP A 20 -0.18 6.30 -13.63
C TRP A 20 -0.14 7.77 -13.20
N VAL A 21 -1.26 8.32 -12.71
CA VAL A 21 -1.32 9.71 -12.22
C VAL A 21 -0.39 9.92 -11.01
N LEU A 22 -0.33 8.97 -10.07
CA LEU A 22 0.59 9.04 -8.94
C LEU A 22 2.06 9.07 -9.38
N GLN A 23 2.42 8.31 -10.41
CA GLN A 23 3.78 8.31 -10.98
C GLN A 23 4.13 9.66 -11.60
N GLU A 24 3.24 10.22 -12.42
CA GLU A 24 3.48 11.52 -13.06
C GLU A 24 3.57 12.65 -12.01
N LEU A 25 2.65 12.69 -11.05
CA LEU A 25 2.71 13.67 -9.97
C LEU A 25 4.00 13.57 -9.15
N ARG A 26 4.50 12.35 -8.89
CA ARG A 26 5.76 12.16 -8.18
C ARG A 26 6.95 12.68 -9.00
N LYS A 27 6.99 12.44 -10.31
CA LYS A 27 8.06 12.95 -11.19
C LYS A 27 8.12 14.47 -11.18
N GLU A 28 6.97 15.11 -11.34
CA GLU A 28 6.86 16.57 -11.35
C GLU A 28 7.20 17.17 -9.98
N TYR A 29 6.76 16.54 -8.89
CA TYR A 29 7.08 16.98 -7.53
C TYR A 29 8.57 16.97 -7.23
N LEU A 30 9.27 15.91 -7.63
CA LEU A 30 10.73 15.81 -7.47
C LEU A 30 11.48 16.84 -8.31
N SER A 31 10.85 17.37 -9.36
CA SER A 31 11.43 18.37 -10.26
C SER A 31 11.04 19.80 -9.89
N SER A 32 10.07 19.99 -8.98
CA SER A 32 9.52 21.29 -8.61
C SER A 32 10.19 21.86 -7.35
N PRO A 33 10.36 23.19 -7.26
CA PRO A 33 10.81 23.84 -6.03
C PRO A 33 9.87 23.54 -4.84
N SER A 34 10.45 23.34 -3.66
CA SER A 34 9.68 23.02 -2.45
C SER A 34 8.58 24.05 -2.18
N GLY A 35 7.34 23.57 -2.01
CA GLY A 35 6.18 24.41 -1.67
C GLY A 35 5.44 25.02 -2.85
N GLN A 36 5.81 24.73 -4.10
CA GLN A 36 5.06 25.16 -5.28
C GLN A 36 4.05 24.11 -5.73
N ALA A 37 2.92 24.58 -6.26
CA ALA A 37 1.95 23.73 -6.94
C ALA A 37 2.55 23.19 -8.25
N ILE A 38 2.21 21.95 -8.57
CA ILE A 38 2.63 21.28 -9.80
C ILE A 38 1.56 21.49 -10.86
N ASN A 39 1.97 21.85 -12.07
CA ASN A 39 1.06 21.80 -13.22
C ASN A 39 0.99 20.35 -13.74
N PHE A 40 -0.20 19.78 -13.74
CA PHE A 40 -0.50 18.48 -14.32
C PHE A 40 -1.44 18.65 -15.51
N GLU A 41 -0.97 18.33 -16.71
CA GLU A 41 -1.77 18.32 -17.94
C GLU A 41 -2.15 16.90 -18.37
N TYR A 42 -3.38 16.73 -18.85
CA TYR A 42 -3.84 15.45 -19.35
C TYR A 42 -3.06 15.03 -20.60
N GLN A 43 -2.45 13.86 -20.54
CA GLN A 43 -1.71 13.34 -21.69
C GLN A 43 -2.65 12.56 -22.61
N ASN A 44 -2.55 12.84 -23.92
CA ASN A 44 -3.39 12.24 -24.95
C ASN A 44 -2.57 11.49 -26.03
N LYS A 45 -1.25 11.39 -25.86
CA LYS A 45 -0.33 10.83 -26.86
C LYS A 45 0.08 9.40 -26.49
N GLY A 46 -0.32 8.42 -27.30
CA GLY A 46 0.31 7.09 -27.39
C GLY A 46 -0.34 5.94 -26.61
N GLY A 47 -0.21 4.73 -27.16
CA GLY A 47 -0.73 3.49 -26.58
C GLY A 47 0.00 3.13 -25.29
N GLY A 48 -0.72 3.19 -24.17
CA GLY A 48 -0.19 2.86 -22.84
C GLY A 48 -0.68 3.82 -21.74
N ASN A 49 -1.08 5.04 -22.11
CA ASN A 49 -1.59 6.03 -21.18
C ASN A 49 -3.10 5.87 -20.94
N PRO A 50 -3.59 6.08 -19.70
CA PRO A 50 -5.03 6.13 -19.43
C PRO A 50 -5.70 7.24 -20.22
N SER A 51 -6.98 7.11 -20.55
CA SER A 51 -7.70 8.19 -21.24
C SER A 51 -7.76 9.47 -20.38
N PRO A 52 -7.91 10.67 -20.96
CA PRO A 52 -8.08 11.89 -20.17
C PRO A 52 -9.24 11.82 -19.16
N GLU A 53 -10.31 11.08 -19.49
CA GLU A 53 -11.42 10.85 -18.55
C GLU A 53 -11.00 9.95 -17.38
N ASP A 54 -10.20 8.90 -17.64
CA ASP A 54 -9.62 8.06 -16.58
C ASP A 54 -8.69 8.83 -15.67
N GLN A 55 -7.83 9.67 -16.25
CA GLN A 55 -6.94 10.56 -15.50
C GLN A 55 -7.76 11.53 -14.63
N ARG A 56 -8.87 12.09 -15.15
CA ARG A 56 -9.78 12.94 -14.37
C ARG A 56 -10.41 12.19 -13.20
N ARG A 57 -10.88 10.96 -13.43
CA ARG A 57 -11.45 10.11 -12.37
C ARG A 57 -10.41 9.78 -11.30
N ALA A 58 -9.18 9.50 -11.70
CA ALA A 58 -8.05 9.28 -10.80
C ALA A 58 -7.76 10.52 -9.94
N LEU A 59 -7.66 11.72 -10.53
CA LEU A 59 -7.44 12.96 -9.77
C LEU A 59 -8.58 13.25 -8.78
N LYS A 60 -9.84 13.03 -9.18
CA LYS A 60 -10.99 13.17 -8.29
C LYS A 60 -10.91 12.20 -7.10
N PHE A 61 -10.48 10.96 -7.36
CA PHE A 61 -10.23 9.98 -6.31
C PHE A 61 -9.14 10.44 -5.34
N LEU A 62 -7.98 10.88 -5.83
CA LEU A 62 -6.87 11.36 -5.01
C LEU A 62 -7.25 12.58 -4.16
N THR A 63 -8.03 13.49 -4.74
CA THR A 63 -8.58 14.67 -4.03
C THR A 63 -9.51 14.24 -2.90
N THR A 64 -10.41 13.28 -3.17
CA THR A 64 -11.31 12.73 -2.14
C THR A 64 -10.55 12.07 -0.99
N LYS A 65 -9.37 11.50 -1.27
CA LYS A 65 -8.48 10.91 -0.25
C LYS A 65 -7.60 11.92 0.47
N LYS A 66 -7.70 13.20 0.16
CA LYS A 66 -6.84 14.26 0.70
C LYS A 66 -5.36 13.96 0.48
N VAL A 67 -5.05 13.34 -0.67
CA VAL A 67 -3.68 13.05 -1.13
C VAL A 67 -3.14 14.22 -1.95
N ILE A 68 -4.04 14.89 -2.65
CA ILE A 68 -3.77 16.12 -3.38
C ILE A 68 -4.85 17.16 -3.10
N ARG A 69 -4.55 18.42 -3.40
CA ARG A 69 -5.53 19.51 -3.49
C ARG A 69 -5.40 20.15 -4.88
N ILE A 70 -6.53 20.29 -5.57
CA ILE A 70 -6.59 21.03 -6.84
C ILE A 70 -6.70 22.52 -6.52
N GLY A 71 -5.75 23.32 -6.99
CA GLY A 71 -5.74 24.77 -6.85
C GLY A 71 -6.51 25.45 -7.97
N SER A 72 -6.01 25.34 -9.20
CA SER A 72 -6.57 25.99 -10.41
C SER A 72 -6.86 24.98 -11.51
N ASN A 73 -7.85 25.28 -12.36
CA ASN A 73 -8.12 24.55 -13.59
C ASN A 73 -7.33 25.18 -14.75
N ASN A 74 -6.62 24.36 -15.51
CA ASN A 74 -5.93 24.78 -16.72
C ASN A 74 -6.80 24.47 -17.94
N TYR A 75 -7.10 25.48 -18.76
CA TYR A 75 -7.96 25.39 -19.94
C TYR A 75 -7.15 25.60 -21.24
N PRO A 76 -7.60 25.06 -22.39
CA PRO A 76 -6.91 25.31 -23.65
C PRO A 76 -7.09 26.78 -24.07
N ALA A 77 -6.17 27.28 -24.90
CA ALA A 77 -6.36 28.57 -25.55
C ALA A 77 -7.64 28.54 -26.43
N PRO A 78 -8.41 29.65 -26.49
CA PRO A 78 -8.11 30.96 -25.92
C PRO A 78 -8.60 31.15 -24.46
N PHE A 79 -9.20 30.14 -23.84
CA PHE A 79 -9.85 30.27 -22.53
C PHE A 79 -8.88 30.55 -21.39
N ASN A 80 -7.61 30.14 -21.49
CA ASN A 80 -6.59 30.47 -20.48
C ASN A 80 -6.02 31.90 -20.57
N LYS A 81 -6.34 32.68 -21.62
CA LYS A 81 -5.74 34.00 -21.86
C LYS A 81 -6.50 35.18 -21.27
N PHE A 82 -7.75 34.99 -20.86
CA PHE A 82 -8.59 36.07 -20.32
C PHE A 82 -8.68 35.96 -18.80
N ALA A 83 -8.62 37.09 -18.09
CA ALA A 83 -8.63 37.17 -16.62
C ALA A 83 -9.89 36.56 -15.94
N GLY A 84 -10.86 36.05 -16.72
CA GLY A 84 -12.00 35.25 -16.28
C GLY A 84 -12.02 33.84 -16.88
N GLY A 85 -10.86 33.26 -17.20
CA GLY A 85 -10.70 32.08 -18.04
C GLY A 85 -11.47 30.82 -17.60
N SER A 86 -11.84 30.72 -16.32
CA SER A 86 -12.71 29.67 -15.82
C SER A 86 -14.19 29.87 -16.19
N ILE A 87 -14.69 31.11 -16.17
CA ILE A 87 -16.10 31.44 -16.40
C ILE A 87 -16.47 31.18 -17.86
N GLY A 88 -15.67 31.68 -18.81
CA GLY A 88 -15.91 31.45 -20.23
C GLY A 88 -15.90 29.96 -20.57
N ALA A 89 -14.88 29.23 -20.10
CA ALA A 89 -14.81 27.79 -20.31
C ALA A 89 -16.02 27.05 -19.71
N GLN A 90 -16.48 27.43 -18.53
CA GLN A 90 -17.67 26.84 -17.89
C GLN A 90 -18.95 27.09 -18.68
N VAL A 91 -19.17 28.33 -19.15
CA VAL A 91 -20.35 28.71 -19.95
C VAL A 91 -20.43 27.87 -21.24
N TYR A 92 -19.28 27.63 -21.88
CA TYR A 92 -19.21 26.83 -23.11
C TYR A 92 -19.05 25.32 -22.85
N GLY A 93 -19.07 24.87 -21.59
CA GLY A 93 -18.91 23.45 -21.25
C GLY A 93 -17.53 22.86 -21.59
N VAL A 94 -16.51 23.72 -21.75
CA VAL A 94 -15.14 23.31 -22.05
C VAL A 94 -14.54 22.66 -20.82
N LYS A 95 -14.04 21.42 -20.99
CA LYS A 95 -13.36 20.69 -19.92
C LYS A 95 -11.94 21.24 -19.71
N PRO A 96 -11.42 21.28 -18.48
CA PRO A 96 -10.01 21.55 -18.24
C PRO A 96 -9.12 20.57 -18.99
N ILE A 97 -7.97 21.03 -19.44
CA ILE A 97 -6.87 20.22 -19.99
C ILE A 97 -5.86 19.81 -18.92
N GLY A 98 -5.93 20.39 -17.72
CA GLY A 98 -5.04 20.10 -16.60
C GLY A 98 -5.44 20.84 -15.34
N TYR A 99 -4.59 20.76 -14.31
CA TYR A 99 -4.75 21.49 -13.05
C TYR A 99 -3.40 21.85 -12.45
N ASP A 100 -3.41 22.90 -11.64
CA ASP A 100 -2.35 23.13 -10.66
C ASP A 100 -2.70 22.36 -9.38
N ILE A 101 -1.75 21.57 -8.88
CA ILE A 101 -1.97 20.57 -7.84
C ILE A 101 -0.97 20.77 -6.71
N ASP A 102 -1.48 20.90 -5.50
CA ASP A 102 -0.69 20.78 -4.28
C ASP A 102 -0.65 19.31 -3.84
N ILE A 103 0.54 18.78 -3.59
CA ILE A 103 0.72 17.45 -3.01
C ILE A 103 0.66 17.53 -1.49
N LEU A 104 -0.18 16.70 -0.88
CA LEU A 104 -0.42 16.71 0.57
C LEU A 104 0.36 15.57 1.24
N GLN A 105 1.53 15.88 1.78
CA GLN A 105 2.31 14.95 2.59
C GLN A 105 1.76 14.82 4.02
N PRO A 106 1.92 13.66 4.70
CA PRO A 106 2.57 12.43 4.22
C PRO A 106 1.66 11.50 3.39
N LYS A 107 0.39 11.87 3.21
CA LYS A 107 -0.63 10.99 2.62
C LYS A 107 -0.34 10.58 1.18
N PHE A 108 0.34 11.45 0.43
CA PHE A 108 0.77 11.12 -0.92
C PHE A 108 1.76 9.96 -0.93
N ASP A 109 2.79 10.01 -0.09
CA ASP A 109 3.79 8.94 0.00
C ASP A 109 3.17 7.62 0.43
N GLU A 110 2.29 7.64 1.45
CA GLU A 110 1.56 6.44 1.90
C GLU A 110 0.78 5.78 0.75
N LEU A 111 0.00 6.54 0.00
CA LEU A 111 -0.80 6.00 -1.10
C LEU A 111 0.09 5.59 -2.28
N TYR A 112 1.14 6.35 -2.58
CA TYR A 112 2.09 6.02 -3.63
C TYR A 112 2.73 4.66 -3.35
N HIS A 113 3.24 4.45 -2.12
CA HIS A 113 3.83 3.18 -1.71
C HIS A 113 2.82 2.03 -1.79
N LEU A 114 1.57 2.25 -1.39
CA LEU A 114 0.51 1.24 -1.50
C LEU A 114 0.37 0.69 -2.94
N TYR A 115 0.37 1.58 -3.94
CA TYR A 115 0.26 1.20 -5.35
C TYR A 115 1.58 0.66 -5.93
N ALA A 116 2.73 1.25 -5.56
CA ALA A 116 4.05 0.82 -6.03
C ALA A 116 4.36 -0.64 -5.68
N TYR A 117 3.87 -1.12 -4.53
CA TYR A 117 4.07 -2.50 -4.07
C TYR A 117 2.97 -3.48 -4.52
N GLY A 118 2.17 -3.12 -5.54
CA GLY A 118 1.33 -4.06 -6.28
C GLY A 118 -0.02 -4.40 -5.65
N ASN A 119 -0.51 -3.60 -4.69
CA ASN A 119 -1.87 -3.75 -4.17
C ASN A 119 -2.80 -2.73 -4.84
N SER A 120 -3.88 -3.20 -5.49
CA SER A 120 -4.93 -2.29 -5.94
C SER A 120 -5.70 -1.73 -4.72
N TYR A 121 -6.06 -0.45 -4.73
CA TYR A 121 -6.81 0.18 -3.62
C TYR A 121 -8.14 -0.54 -3.32
N LEU A 122 -8.77 -1.12 -4.34
CA LEU A 122 -10.04 -1.83 -4.22
C LEU A 122 -9.91 -3.23 -3.58
N GLU A 123 -8.81 -3.95 -3.83
CA GLU A 123 -8.52 -5.20 -3.10
C GLU A 123 -8.28 -4.93 -1.60
N ASN A 124 -7.80 -3.74 -1.25
CA ASN A 124 -7.66 -3.34 0.14
C ASN A 124 -8.97 -2.89 0.79
N LYS A 125 -9.86 -2.18 0.09
CA LYS A 125 -11.14 -1.73 0.66
C LYS A 125 -12.09 -2.89 0.97
N LYS A 126 -12.08 -3.97 0.17
CA LYS A 126 -12.88 -5.18 0.41
C LYS A 126 -12.37 -6.02 1.59
N ALA A 127 -11.16 -5.76 2.07
CA ALA A 127 -10.54 -6.46 3.19
C ALA A 127 -10.45 -5.61 4.47
N VAL A 128 -11.10 -4.43 4.49
CA VAL A 128 -11.14 -3.51 5.64
C VAL A 128 -12.55 -3.37 6.21
N SER A 129 -13.62 -3.77 5.50
CA SER A 129 -14.99 -3.52 6.00
C SER A 129 -15.59 -4.59 6.90
N ASP A 130 -15.21 -5.88 6.87
CA ASP A 130 -16.02 -6.92 7.58
C ASP A 130 -15.26 -8.10 8.19
N THR A 131 -13.93 -8.06 8.30
CA THR A 131 -13.23 -9.09 9.09
C THR A 131 -13.27 -8.69 10.56
N ILE A 132 -14.23 -9.26 11.30
CA ILE A 132 -14.19 -9.34 12.76
C ILE A 132 -12.81 -9.87 13.14
N SER A 133 -11.91 -8.97 13.54
CA SER A 133 -10.58 -9.39 13.92
C SER A 133 -10.68 -10.18 15.22
N ILE A 134 -10.08 -11.37 15.23
CA ILE A 134 -9.95 -12.18 16.44
C ILE A 134 -9.28 -11.31 17.49
N LYS A 135 -10.02 -11.04 18.57
CA LYS A 135 -9.53 -10.26 19.71
C LYS A 135 -8.41 -11.03 20.39
N ILE A 136 -7.20 -10.49 20.36
CA ILE A 136 -6.04 -11.15 20.94
C ILE A 136 -5.98 -10.82 22.43
N LYS A 137 -6.17 -11.81 23.30
CA LYS A 137 -5.88 -11.71 24.73
C LYS A 137 -4.45 -12.13 24.99
N ASP A 138 -4.03 -13.21 24.33
CA ASP A 138 -2.68 -13.77 24.44
C ASP A 138 -2.19 -14.30 23.08
N ALA A 139 -0.88 -14.27 22.89
CA ALA A 139 -0.24 -14.82 21.70
C ALA A 139 1.13 -15.40 22.08
N ARG A 140 1.45 -16.59 21.57
CA ARG A 140 2.69 -17.32 21.83
C ARG A 140 3.26 -17.91 20.55
N LEU A 141 4.58 -17.83 20.38
CA LEU A 141 5.27 -18.63 19.37
C LEU A 141 5.66 -19.99 19.95
N ASP A 142 5.29 -21.04 19.25
CA ASP A 142 5.79 -22.40 19.48
C ASP A 142 6.90 -22.67 18.45
N GLU A 143 8.14 -22.58 18.91
CA GLU A 143 9.34 -22.80 18.11
C GLU A 143 9.50 -24.25 17.65
N GLN A 144 9.05 -25.20 18.46
CA GLN A 144 9.21 -26.63 18.20
C GLN A 144 8.29 -27.08 17.07
N ASN A 145 7.09 -26.52 17.03
CA ASN A 145 6.07 -26.83 16.04
C ASN A 145 5.95 -25.77 14.93
N TYR A 146 6.72 -24.68 15.00
CA TYR A 146 6.66 -23.56 14.05
C TYR A 146 5.25 -22.94 13.94
N LEU A 147 4.61 -22.73 15.08
CA LEU A 147 3.23 -22.24 15.17
C LEU A 147 3.18 -20.87 15.87
N LEU A 148 2.20 -20.06 15.49
CA LEU A 148 1.74 -18.94 16.30
C LEU A 148 0.39 -19.32 16.90
N GLU A 149 0.36 -19.48 18.22
CA GLU A 149 -0.83 -19.75 19.01
C GLU A 149 -1.43 -18.43 19.49
N ILE A 150 -2.74 -18.30 19.35
CA ILE A 150 -3.50 -17.12 19.78
C ILE A 150 -4.60 -17.60 20.73
N ASN A 151 -4.76 -16.88 21.84
CA ASN A 151 -5.73 -17.14 22.90
C ASN A 151 -5.72 -18.60 23.37
N ASN A 152 -4.54 -19.11 23.74
CA ASN A 152 -4.38 -20.49 24.24
C ASN A 152 -4.91 -21.56 23.26
N GLY A 153 -4.70 -21.35 21.95
CA GLY A 153 -5.05 -22.33 20.93
C GLY A 153 -6.42 -22.12 20.26
N GLU A 154 -7.17 -21.08 20.62
CA GLU A 154 -8.39 -20.69 19.89
C GLU A 154 -8.11 -20.51 18.39
N LYS A 155 -6.92 -19.97 18.07
CA LYS A 155 -6.43 -19.85 16.71
C LYS A 155 -4.95 -20.26 16.64
N ILE A 156 -4.63 -21.10 15.66
CA ILE A 156 -3.28 -21.58 15.40
C ILE A 156 -2.91 -21.23 13.95
N ILE A 157 -1.78 -20.55 13.75
CA ILE A 157 -1.23 -20.24 12.44
C ILE A 157 0.06 -21.04 12.24
N SER A 158 0.04 -22.00 11.31
CA SER A 158 1.17 -22.93 11.09
C SER A 158 2.14 -22.47 10.01
N PHE A 159 3.44 -22.43 10.29
CA PHE A 159 4.47 -22.01 9.33
C PHE A 159 5.36 -23.15 8.83
N LYS A 160 4.83 -24.38 8.86
CA LYS A 160 5.50 -25.59 8.36
C LYS A 160 5.54 -25.61 6.84
N SER A 161 6.68 -26.01 6.26
CA SER A 161 6.76 -26.32 4.83
C SER A 161 6.50 -27.81 4.58
N LYS A 162 5.58 -28.14 3.67
CA LYS A 162 5.46 -29.50 3.14
C LYS A 162 6.68 -29.79 2.26
N LYS A 163 7.53 -30.73 2.67
CA LYS A 163 8.50 -31.32 1.74
C LYS A 163 7.79 -32.25 0.74
N LYS A 164 8.40 -32.41 -0.43
CA LYS A 164 8.01 -33.40 -1.47
C LYS A 164 8.44 -34.85 -1.15
N GLY A 165 8.84 -35.17 0.08
CA GLY A 165 9.32 -36.51 0.43
C GLY A 165 9.17 -36.82 1.92
N GLU A 166 9.32 -38.09 2.27
CA GLU A 166 9.32 -38.59 3.66
C GLU A 166 10.52 -38.01 4.42
N GLY A 167 10.26 -37.38 5.55
CA GLY A 167 11.31 -37.02 6.51
C GLY A 167 11.52 -35.52 6.69
N LEU A 168 10.93 -35.04 7.78
CA LEU A 168 11.19 -33.78 8.49
C LEU A 168 10.62 -32.52 7.81
N GLU A 169 9.54 -32.02 8.40
CA GLU A 169 9.06 -30.66 8.23
C GLU A 169 10.20 -29.67 8.51
N LYS A 170 10.34 -28.65 7.65
CA LYS A 170 11.33 -27.59 7.86
C LYS A 170 10.60 -26.28 8.16
N GLU A 171 11.17 -25.52 9.08
CA GLU A 171 10.83 -24.12 9.30
C GLU A 171 10.91 -23.32 7.99
N THR A 172 9.97 -22.40 7.81
CA THR A 172 9.96 -21.50 6.66
C THR A 172 10.75 -20.22 6.98
N LYS A 173 11.30 -19.57 5.93
CA LYS A 173 11.89 -18.23 6.07
C LYS A 173 10.93 -17.22 6.70
N GLN A 174 9.62 -17.38 6.48
CA GLN A 174 8.58 -16.57 7.15
C GLN A 174 8.55 -16.80 8.66
N PHE A 175 8.60 -18.05 9.11
CA PHE A 175 8.65 -18.35 10.54
C PHE A 175 9.89 -17.73 11.18
N LYS A 176 11.05 -17.85 10.53
CA LYS A 176 12.28 -17.23 11.05
C LYS A 176 12.17 -15.73 11.21
N ILE A 177 11.63 -15.02 10.21
CA ILE A 177 11.42 -13.58 10.32
C ILE A 177 10.45 -13.25 11.47
N LEU A 178 9.35 -14.00 11.59
CA LEU A 178 8.40 -13.81 12.69
C LEU A 178 9.06 -14.06 14.05
N TYR A 179 9.85 -15.11 14.17
CA TYR A 179 10.61 -15.46 15.36
C TYR A 179 11.56 -14.33 15.77
N HIS A 180 12.36 -13.82 14.83
CA HIS A 180 13.23 -12.67 15.11
C HIS A 180 12.45 -11.44 15.54
N LEU A 181 11.35 -11.12 14.84
CA LEU A 181 10.51 -9.97 15.18
C LEU A 181 9.78 -10.09 16.52
N TRP A 182 9.62 -11.30 17.05
CA TRP A 182 8.90 -11.57 18.29
C TRP A 182 9.56 -10.92 19.51
N GLU A 183 10.90 -10.88 19.53
CA GLU A 183 11.69 -10.22 20.57
C GLU A 183 11.55 -8.68 20.52
N PHE A 184 11.25 -8.14 19.33
CA PHE A 184 11.09 -6.70 19.08
C PHE A 184 9.61 -6.27 19.05
N ARG A 185 8.71 -7.05 19.67
CA ARG A 185 7.27 -6.80 19.57
C ARG A 185 6.77 -5.67 20.47
N TRP A 186 5.74 -5.00 19.99
CA TRP A 186 4.90 -4.10 20.76
C TRP A 186 3.56 -4.76 21.02
N GLU A 187 3.10 -4.72 22.27
CA GLU A 187 1.75 -5.14 22.63
C GLU A 187 0.94 -3.89 22.97
N LEU A 188 -0.15 -3.67 22.25
CA LEU A 188 -1.01 -2.50 22.40
C LEU A 188 -2.37 -2.92 22.96
N LYS A 189 -3.00 -2.11 23.79
CA LYS A 189 -4.41 -2.25 24.18
C LYS A 189 -5.07 -0.88 24.09
N ASP A 190 -6.10 -0.78 23.25
CA ASP A 190 -6.78 0.49 22.97
C ASP A 190 -5.80 1.63 22.59
N GLY A 191 -4.79 1.29 21.78
CA GLY A 191 -3.72 2.20 21.35
C GLY A 191 -2.65 2.51 22.40
N LYS A 192 -2.80 2.04 23.65
CA LYS A 192 -1.80 2.20 24.71
C LYS A 192 -0.79 1.06 24.68
N VAL A 193 0.49 1.38 24.80
CA VAL A 193 1.57 0.38 24.83
C VAL A 193 1.59 -0.34 26.18
N LEU A 194 1.35 -1.66 26.16
CA LEU A 194 1.48 -2.56 27.31
C LEU A 194 2.91 -3.11 27.42
N LYS A 195 3.49 -3.50 26.28
CA LYS A 195 4.87 -3.98 26.17
C LYS A 195 5.54 -3.24 25.02
N LYS A 196 6.73 -2.71 25.27
CA LYS A 196 7.53 -1.97 24.29
C LYS A 196 8.80 -2.75 23.96
N GLY A 197 8.89 -3.25 22.73
CA GLY A 197 10.13 -3.72 22.13
C GLY A 197 10.91 -2.57 21.48
N ASP A 198 12.15 -2.81 21.07
CA ASP A 198 12.84 -1.90 20.14
C ASP A 198 12.45 -2.24 18.69
N PHE A 199 13.21 -1.75 17.72
CA PHE A 199 13.14 -2.20 16.34
C PHE A 199 14.34 -3.08 15.99
N THR A 200 14.20 -3.87 14.93
CA THR A 200 15.31 -4.57 14.31
C THR A 200 15.51 -4.11 12.87
N SER A 201 16.75 -4.03 12.40
CA SER A 201 17.04 -3.63 11.02
C SER A 201 16.68 -4.73 10.03
N LEU A 202 16.43 -4.34 8.79
CA LEU A 202 16.22 -5.31 7.71
C LEU A 202 17.42 -6.26 7.56
N ASP A 203 18.64 -5.76 7.71
CA ASP A 203 19.86 -6.59 7.67
C ASP A 203 19.90 -7.65 8.78
N ASN A 204 19.45 -7.32 9.99
CA ASN A 204 19.33 -8.30 11.07
C ASN A 204 18.31 -9.37 10.71
N LEU A 205 17.19 -9.00 10.09
CA LEU A 205 16.17 -9.95 9.63
C LEU A 205 16.68 -10.82 8.49
N VAL A 206 17.50 -10.29 7.58
CA VAL A 206 18.14 -11.07 6.51
C VAL A 206 19.04 -12.14 7.12
N ARG A 207 19.98 -11.73 7.99
CA ARG A 207 20.92 -12.63 8.66
C ARG A 207 20.19 -13.67 9.51
N GLY A 208 19.22 -13.24 10.30
CA GLY A 208 18.46 -14.10 11.18
C GLY A 208 17.57 -15.11 10.45
N SER A 209 17.03 -14.75 9.29
CA SER A 209 16.14 -15.62 8.52
C SER A 209 16.84 -16.47 7.45
N GLY A 210 18.10 -16.19 7.14
CA GLY A 210 18.80 -16.80 6.01
C GLY A 210 18.17 -16.40 4.66
N SER A 211 17.59 -15.20 4.58
CA SER A 211 17.19 -14.61 3.31
C SER A 211 18.42 -14.29 2.47
N GLU A 212 18.30 -14.41 1.15
CA GLU A 212 19.41 -14.15 0.21
C GLU A 212 19.67 -12.66 0.01
N SER A 213 18.67 -11.81 0.29
CA SER A 213 18.78 -10.35 0.20
C SER A 213 17.75 -9.65 1.09
N THR A 214 17.91 -8.34 1.24
CA THR A 214 16.95 -7.44 1.91
C THR A 214 15.59 -7.46 1.21
N GLU A 215 15.55 -7.49 -0.12
CA GLU A 215 14.29 -7.60 -0.89
C GLU A 215 13.60 -8.94 -0.66
N ALA A 216 14.36 -10.03 -0.51
CA ALA A 216 13.79 -11.33 -0.18
C ALA A 216 13.17 -11.33 1.22
N ALA A 217 13.86 -10.77 2.22
CA ALA A 217 13.33 -10.60 3.57
C ALA A 217 12.06 -9.73 3.57
N TYR A 218 12.09 -8.61 2.83
CA TYR A 218 10.94 -7.73 2.68
C TYR A 218 9.72 -8.45 2.05
N LYS A 219 9.93 -9.25 0.99
CA LYS A 219 8.86 -10.08 0.42
C LYS A 219 8.27 -11.06 1.42
N HIS A 220 9.08 -11.62 2.32
CA HIS A 220 8.57 -12.50 3.38
C HIS A 220 7.78 -11.73 4.44
N ILE A 221 8.19 -10.52 4.83
CA ILE A 221 7.42 -9.62 5.71
C ILE A 221 6.06 -9.29 5.10
N GLN A 222 6.01 -8.94 3.81
CA GLN A 222 4.75 -8.68 3.11
C GLN A 222 3.83 -9.90 3.11
N ARG A 223 4.38 -11.09 2.89
CA ARG A 223 3.61 -12.34 2.94
C ARG A 223 3.11 -12.63 4.36
N LEU A 224 3.87 -12.30 5.41
CA LEU A 224 3.42 -12.41 6.81
C LEU A 224 2.24 -11.49 7.09
N ASN A 225 2.34 -10.21 6.74
CA ASN A 225 1.22 -9.26 6.90
C ASN A 225 -0.02 -9.69 6.14
N LYS A 226 0.13 -10.14 4.88
CA LYS A 226 -0.98 -10.70 4.11
C LYS A 226 -1.58 -11.92 4.81
N ARG A 227 -0.75 -12.77 5.41
CA ARG A 227 -1.20 -13.95 6.15
C ARG A 227 -1.99 -13.56 7.40
N PHE A 228 -1.48 -12.67 8.25
CA PHE A 228 -2.21 -12.23 9.44
C PHE A 228 -3.56 -11.60 9.10
N LYS A 229 -3.61 -10.80 8.04
CA LYS A 229 -4.85 -10.25 7.50
C LYS A 229 -5.84 -11.34 7.07
N ASN A 230 -5.37 -12.34 6.32
CA ASN A 230 -6.20 -13.46 5.88
C ASN A 230 -6.72 -14.30 7.06
N GLU A 231 -5.91 -14.45 8.10
CA GLU A 231 -6.29 -15.16 9.33
C GLU A 231 -7.16 -14.32 10.26
N SER A 232 -7.45 -13.06 9.89
CA SER A 232 -8.22 -12.09 10.66
C SER A 232 -7.67 -11.82 12.07
N VAL A 233 -6.35 -11.89 12.25
CA VAL A 233 -5.72 -11.63 13.56
C VAL A 233 -5.18 -10.21 13.62
N ALA A 234 -5.29 -9.58 14.78
CA ALA A 234 -4.88 -8.19 15.00
C ALA A 234 -3.35 -8.04 15.18
N ILE A 235 -2.58 -8.64 14.27
CA ILE A 235 -1.12 -8.65 14.25
C ILE A 235 -0.63 -8.00 12.96
N GLU A 236 0.31 -7.09 13.07
CA GLU A 236 0.95 -6.45 11.91
C GLU A 236 2.45 -6.28 12.13
N ILE A 237 3.21 -6.26 11.04
CA ILE A 237 4.63 -5.91 11.03
C ILE A 237 4.73 -4.51 10.44
N ALA A 238 5.13 -3.55 11.27
CA ALA A 238 5.33 -2.17 10.88
C ALA A 238 6.81 -1.90 10.59
N GLY A 239 7.10 -1.10 9.57
CA GLY A 239 8.45 -0.72 9.18
C GLY A 239 8.59 0.80 9.00
N GLU A 240 9.68 1.38 9.50
CA GLU A 240 10.06 2.78 9.33
C GLU A 240 11.58 2.87 9.17
N ASN A 241 12.08 3.57 8.14
CA ASN A 241 13.52 3.75 7.89
C ASN A 241 14.33 2.42 7.95
N GLU A 242 13.84 1.39 7.24
CA GLU A 242 14.42 0.03 7.20
C GLU A 242 14.48 -0.71 8.54
N LYS A 243 13.82 -0.19 9.57
CA LYS A 243 13.66 -0.82 10.87
C LYS A 243 12.25 -1.37 11.00
N TYR A 244 12.11 -2.56 11.55
CA TYR A 244 10.85 -3.29 11.64
C TYR A 244 10.57 -3.75 13.07
N ARG A 245 9.28 -3.88 13.38
CA ARG A 245 8.78 -4.44 14.65
C ARG A 245 7.48 -5.18 14.41
N LEU A 246 7.19 -6.14 15.29
CA LEU A 246 5.87 -6.78 15.35
C LEU A 246 4.94 -5.96 16.25
N ILE A 247 3.70 -5.74 15.85
CA ILE A 247 2.68 -5.09 16.66
C ILE A 247 1.55 -6.10 16.87
N ILE A 248 1.19 -6.32 18.14
CA ILE A 248 0.10 -7.19 18.57
C ILE A 248 -0.93 -6.30 19.25
N ASN A 249 -2.10 -6.15 18.62
CA ASN A 249 -3.22 -5.37 19.17
C ASN A 249 -4.07 -6.28 20.06
N LYS A 250 -3.89 -6.15 21.37
CA LYS A 250 -4.65 -6.85 22.40
C LYS A 250 -6.01 -6.21 22.66
N ALA A 251 -6.97 -7.05 23.05
CA ALA A 251 -8.30 -6.65 23.50
C ALA A 251 -8.38 -6.37 25.01
#